data_AF-A0A923TX73-F1
#
_entry.id   AF-A0A923TX73-F1
#
_cell.length_a   1.000
_cell.length_b   1.000
_cell.length_c   1.000
_cell.angle_alpha   90.00
_cell.angle_beta   90.00
_cell.angle_gamma   90.00
#
_symmetry.space_group_name_H-M   'P 1'
#
loop_
_entity.id
_entity.type
_entity.pdbx_description
1 polymer ?
#
loop_
_entity_poly.entity_id
_entity_poly.type
_entity_poly.pdbx_seq_one_letter_code
_entity_poly.pdbx_strand_id
1 'polypeptide(L)'
;MISRNILLKVKLAIICLAVLLNFACKKSDENKSPYTGPASFVNSYILDYGTNIPVADAEVYLLRATGYDPFLSFETIAITYSDKLGKFSFSYTIKDEKDNFYLGVKKDDYHPADYTLVENKKEVQKNVYMVPYAILKLHLKNEYLPKKYNDEIGFSGYDMKYMTFVGRMSGVNADTIFWLLQYGNQINKLAFGITKNDSTLRVHKEIYCKGHDTTFFELFY
;
A
#
# COMPACT_ATOMS: atom_id res chain seq x y z
N MET A 1 8.50 -63.03 39.62
CA MET A 1 7.19 -63.01 38.93
C MET A 1 6.85 -61.56 38.58
N ILE A 2 7.04 -61.15 37.31
CA ILE A 2 6.57 -59.84 36.87
C ILE A 2 5.04 -59.94 36.74
N SER A 3 4.33 -59.10 37.49
CA SER A 3 2.87 -59.07 37.55
C SER A 3 2.28 -58.95 36.14
N ARG A 4 1.38 -59.88 35.77
CA ARG A 4 0.62 -59.88 34.48
C ARG A 4 0.02 -58.51 34.14
N ASN A 5 -0.29 -57.70 35.16
CA ASN A 5 -0.84 -56.35 34.99
C ASN A 5 0.16 -55.35 34.39
N ILE A 6 1.46 -55.53 34.63
CA ILE A 6 2.50 -54.66 34.04
C ILE A 6 2.64 -54.96 32.55
N LEU A 7 2.63 -56.25 32.18
CA LEU A 7 2.73 -56.68 30.79
C LEU A 7 1.54 -56.19 29.95
N LEU A 8 0.34 -56.18 30.53
CA LEU A 8 -0.87 -55.69 29.86
C LEU A 8 -0.82 -54.17 29.63
N LYS A 9 -0.38 -53.39 30.63
CA LYS A 9 -0.24 -51.93 30.52
C LYS A 9 0.80 -51.52 29.47
N VAL A 10 1.92 -52.23 29.40
CA VAL A 10 2.97 -51.96 28.39
C VAL A 10 2.44 -52.26 26.98
N LYS A 11 1.71 -53.37 26.78
CA LYS A 11 1.09 -53.67 25.48
C LYS A 11 0.07 -52.63 25.05
N LEU A 12 -0.77 -52.16 25.98
CA LEU A 12 -1.76 -51.11 25.69
C LEU A 12 -1.09 -49.78 25.32
N ALA A 13 0.00 -49.40 26.01
CA ALA A 13 0.76 -48.20 25.72
C ALA A 13 1.42 -48.23 24.33
N ILE A 14 1.97 -49.38 23.93
CA ILE A 14 2.57 -49.56 22.60
C ILE A 14 1.52 -49.45 21.50
N ILE A 15 0.32 -50.01 21.71
CA ILE A 15 -0.79 -49.92 20.75
C ILE A 15 -1.27 -48.46 20.62
N CYS A 16 -1.45 -47.75 21.73
CA CYS A 16 -1.84 -46.33 21.69
C CYS A 16 -0.79 -45.46 20.99
N LEU A 17 0.51 -45.71 21.22
CA LEU A 17 1.59 -44.98 20.57
C LEU A 17 1.62 -45.26 19.05
N ALA A 18 1.42 -46.51 18.65
CA ALA A 18 1.34 -46.88 17.23
C ALA A 18 0.13 -46.26 16.52
N VAL A 19 -1.02 -46.18 17.19
CA VAL A 19 -2.22 -45.50 16.65
C VAL A 19 -1.96 -43.99 16.53
N LEU A 20 -1.39 -43.33 17.54
CA LEU A 20 -1.04 -41.91 17.49
C LEU A 20 -0.04 -41.58 16.37
N LEU A 21 0.94 -42.45 16.14
CA LEU A 21 1.91 -42.28 15.05
C LEU A 21 1.30 -42.44 13.65
N ASN A 22 0.24 -43.25 13.50
CA ASN A 22 -0.48 -43.38 12.23
C ASN A 22 -1.39 -42.17 11.92
N PHE A 23 -1.83 -41.42 12.94
CA PHE A 23 -2.60 -40.18 12.74
C PHE A 23 -1.74 -38.92 12.63
N ALA A 24 -0.46 -38.96 13.03
CA ALA A 24 0.44 -37.81 13.00
C ALA A 24 1.02 -37.48 11.60
N CYS A 25 0.75 -38.29 10.57
CA CYS A 25 1.36 -38.09 9.25
C CYS A 25 0.36 -38.35 8.09
N LYS A 26 -0.75 -37.62 8.07
CA LYS A 26 -1.43 -37.31 6.81
C LYS A 26 -1.13 -35.87 6.46
N LYS A 27 -0.05 -35.66 5.70
CA LYS A 27 0.18 -34.41 4.97
C LYS A 27 -0.98 -34.30 3.99
N SER A 28 -1.94 -33.42 4.26
CA SER A 28 -3.09 -33.23 3.36
C SER A 28 -2.56 -32.75 2.01
N ASP A 29 -2.63 -33.61 1.01
CA ASP A 29 -2.25 -33.35 -0.38
C ASP A 29 -3.33 -32.52 -1.13
N GLU A 30 -4.14 -31.74 -0.41
CA GLU A 30 -5.33 -31.08 -0.96
C GLU A 30 -5.07 -29.73 -1.64
N ASN A 31 -3.82 -29.28 -1.73
CA ASN A 31 -3.46 -28.08 -2.50
C ASN A 31 -2.27 -28.33 -3.45
N LYS A 32 -2.25 -29.48 -4.13
CA LYS A 32 -1.35 -29.64 -5.28
C LYS A 32 -1.86 -28.76 -6.42
N SER A 33 -1.30 -27.55 -6.49
CA SER A 33 -1.26 -26.71 -7.67
C SER A 33 -1.04 -27.60 -8.91
N PRO A 34 -1.81 -27.44 -10.02
CA PRO A 34 -1.70 -28.28 -11.21
C PRO A 34 -0.37 -28.12 -11.98
N TYR A 35 0.66 -27.55 -11.36
CA TYR A 35 1.89 -27.08 -11.99
C TYR A 35 3.11 -27.78 -11.39
N THR A 36 3.96 -28.35 -12.24
CA THR A 36 5.07 -29.25 -11.89
C THR A 36 6.45 -28.57 -11.83
N GLY A 37 6.52 -27.24 -11.94
CA GLY A 37 7.77 -26.48 -11.84
C GLY A 37 8.32 -26.33 -10.41
N PRO A 38 9.51 -25.72 -10.23
CA PRO A 38 10.09 -25.48 -8.92
C PRO A 38 9.19 -24.55 -8.10
N ALA A 39 8.89 -24.98 -6.87
CA ALA A 39 8.15 -24.16 -5.92
C ALA A 39 8.97 -22.92 -5.54
N SER A 40 8.35 -21.75 -5.69
CA SER A 40 8.90 -20.46 -5.32
C SER A 40 8.06 -19.80 -4.23
N PHE A 41 8.74 -19.06 -3.37
CA PHE A 41 8.14 -18.46 -2.18
C PHE A 41 8.41 -16.96 -2.17
N VAL A 42 7.35 -16.18 -1.92
CA VAL A 42 7.48 -14.78 -1.53
C VAL A 42 7.23 -14.71 -0.04
N ASN A 43 8.16 -14.15 0.71
CA ASN A 43 8.02 -13.86 2.14
C ASN A 43 8.40 -12.39 2.35
N SER A 44 7.43 -11.51 2.59
CA SER A 44 7.68 -10.07 2.52
C SER A 44 6.75 -9.29 3.45
N TYR A 45 7.02 -7.99 3.55
CA TYR A 45 6.26 -7.07 4.40
C TYR A 45 5.61 -5.97 3.56
N ILE A 46 4.41 -5.58 3.97
CA ILE A 46 3.74 -4.35 3.54
C ILE A 46 4.04 -3.28 4.58
N LEU A 47 4.66 -2.20 4.14
CA LEU A 47 5.12 -1.11 5.01
C LEU A 47 4.55 0.22 4.55
N ASP A 48 4.30 1.09 5.50
CA ASP A 48 3.90 2.47 5.26
C ASP A 48 5.12 3.27 4.78
N TYR A 49 4.97 3.95 3.64
CA TYR A 49 6.03 4.75 3.05
C TYR A 49 6.47 5.88 4.00
N GLY A 50 7.78 6.09 4.10
CA GLY A 50 8.36 7.15 4.94
C GLY A 50 8.44 6.84 6.44
N THR A 51 7.59 5.95 6.98
CA THR A 51 7.62 5.56 8.40
C THR A 51 8.07 4.13 8.65
N ASN A 52 8.00 3.26 7.64
CA ASN A 52 8.26 1.82 7.75
C ASN A 52 7.39 1.11 8.80
N ILE A 53 6.25 1.70 9.18
CA ILE A 53 5.29 1.07 10.07
C ILE A 53 4.59 -0.07 9.31
N PRO A 54 4.44 -1.26 9.88
CA PRO A 54 3.76 -2.34 9.19
C PRO A 54 2.28 -2.06 8.93
N VAL A 55 1.82 -2.42 7.73
CA VAL A 55 0.43 -2.26 7.31
C VAL A 55 -0.28 -3.61 7.40
N ALA A 56 -1.14 -3.76 8.40
CA ALA A 56 -1.94 -4.96 8.59
C ALA A 56 -3.16 -4.99 7.66
N ASP A 57 -3.70 -6.18 7.41
CA ASP A 57 -4.95 -6.41 6.68
C ASP A 57 -4.97 -5.74 5.28
N ALA A 58 -3.81 -5.58 4.63
CA ALA A 58 -3.72 -5.15 3.25
C ALA A 58 -3.97 -6.35 2.34
N GLU A 59 -4.82 -6.18 1.33
CA GLU A 59 -5.07 -7.22 0.33
C GLU A 59 -3.89 -7.24 -0.65
N VAL A 60 -3.22 -8.39 -0.74
CA VAL A 60 -2.05 -8.59 -1.60
C VAL A 60 -2.40 -9.58 -2.68
N TYR A 61 -2.09 -9.23 -3.93
CA TYR A 61 -2.32 -10.04 -5.11
C TYR A 61 -0.97 -10.52 -5.66
N LEU A 62 -0.86 -11.82 -5.91
CA LEU A 62 0.17 -12.35 -6.79
C LEU A 62 -0.40 -12.34 -8.21
N LEU A 63 0.22 -11.56 -9.07
CA LEU A 63 -0.20 -11.34 -10.44
C LEU A 63 0.82 -11.96 -11.39
N ARG A 64 0.33 -12.54 -12.50
CA ARG A 64 1.16 -12.93 -13.64
C ARG A 64 0.90 -11.96 -14.77
N ALA A 65 1.95 -11.39 -15.33
CA ALA A 65 1.84 -10.59 -16.54
C ALA A 65 1.42 -11.48 -17.72
N THR A 66 0.36 -11.07 -18.39
CA THR A 66 -0.14 -11.68 -19.62
C THR A 66 -0.06 -10.62 -20.73
N GLY A 67 0.57 -10.93 -21.86
CA GLY A 67 0.75 -10.00 -22.98
C GLY A 67 2.14 -9.37 -23.08
N TYR A 68 2.29 -8.46 -24.04
CA TYR A 68 3.53 -7.75 -24.36
C TYR A 68 3.30 -6.24 -24.27
N ASP A 69 4.31 -5.50 -23.84
CA ASP A 69 4.32 -4.02 -23.84
C ASP A 69 3.89 -3.48 -25.23
N PRO A 70 2.92 -2.54 -25.34
CA PRO A 70 2.26 -1.76 -24.28
C PRO A 70 0.95 -2.34 -23.72
N PHE A 71 0.55 -3.54 -24.14
CA PHE A 71 -0.69 -4.18 -23.73
C PHE A 71 -0.51 -5.13 -22.55
N LEU A 72 0.34 -4.73 -21.58
CA LEU A 72 0.57 -5.53 -20.38
C LEU A 72 -0.76 -5.68 -19.63
N SER A 73 -1.23 -6.92 -19.54
CA SER A 73 -2.38 -7.30 -18.74
C SER A 73 -1.92 -8.17 -17.59
N PHE A 74 -2.76 -8.32 -16.57
CA PHE A 74 -2.43 -9.10 -15.39
C PHE A 74 -3.52 -10.11 -15.11
N GLU A 75 -3.11 -11.36 -14.90
CA GLU A 75 -3.94 -12.42 -14.36
C GLU A 75 -3.66 -12.57 -12.87
N THR A 76 -4.72 -12.60 -12.05
CA THR A 76 -4.57 -12.87 -10.62
C THR A 76 -4.36 -14.36 -10.40
N ILE A 77 -3.22 -14.72 -9.81
CA ILE A 77 -2.85 -16.10 -9.50
C ILE A 77 -3.31 -16.47 -8.09
N ALA A 78 -3.09 -15.58 -7.13
CA ALA A 78 -3.45 -15.78 -5.74
C ALA A 78 -3.69 -14.45 -5.03
N ILE A 79 -4.45 -14.51 -3.95
CA ILE A 79 -4.72 -13.38 -3.05
C ILE A 79 -4.40 -13.82 -1.63
N THR A 80 -3.80 -12.93 -0.85
CA THR A 80 -3.59 -13.10 0.59
C THR A 80 -3.76 -11.76 1.29
N TYR A 81 -3.66 -11.76 2.62
CA TYR A 81 -3.72 -10.56 3.43
C TYR A 81 -2.48 -10.46 4.31
N SER A 82 -1.99 -9.23 4.53
CA SER A 82 -0.91 -9.01 5.48
C SER A 82 -1.39 -9.19 6.93
N ASP A 83 -0.55 -9.77 7.78
CA ASP A 83 -0.83 -9.93 9.20
C ASP A 83 -0.60 -8.63 10.00
N LYS A 84 -0.75 -8.68 11.33
CA LYS A 84 -0.55 -7.52 12.23
C LYS A 84 0.86 -6.93 12.18
N LEU A 85 1.85 -7.69 11.70
CA LEU A 85 3.23 -7.26 11.51
C LEU A 85 3.48 -6.86 10.04
N GLY A 86 2.43 -6.69 9.25
CA GLY A 86 2.48 -6.39 7.82
C GLY A 86 3.02 -7.54 6.97
N LYS A 87 3.22 -8.72 7.54
CA LYS A 87 3.86 -9.84 6.83
C LYS A 87 2.83 -10.56 5.97
N PHE A 88 3.25 -10.97 4.78
CA PHE A 88 2.48 -11.85 3.90
C PHE A 88 3.38 -12.88 3.25
N SER A 89 2.77 -13.94 2.71
CA SER A 89 3.50 -14.96 1.96
C SER A 89 2.70 -15.56 0.83
N PHE A 90 3.38 -15.89 -0.26
CA PHE A 90 2.86 -16.73 -1.33
C PHE A 90 3.74 -17.95 -1.55
N SER A 91 3.11 -19.05 -1.93
CA SER A 91 3.77 -20.20 -2.54
C SER A 91 3.21 -20.38 -3.94
N TYR A 92 4.06 -20.37 -4.96
CA TYR A 92 3.64 -20.48 -6.35
C TYR A 92 4.65 -21.31 -7.15
N THR A 93 4.24 -21.70 -8.35
CA THR A 93 5.05 -22.51 -9.25
C THR A 93 5.31 -21.75 -10.53
N ILE A 94 6.58 -21.66 -10.92
CA ILE A 94 6.99 -21.08 -12.19
C ILE A 94 6.82 -22.14 -13.27
N LYS A 95 6.08 -21.82 -14.33
CA LYS A 95 5.91 -22.74 -15.47
C LYS A 95 6.94 -22.47 -16.55
N ASP A 96 7.14 -21.21 -16.89
CA ASP A 96 8.09 -20.74 -17.87
C ASP A 96 9.05 -19.75 -17.21
N GLU A 97 10.34 -19.83 -17.51
CA GLU A 97 11.33 -18.85 -17.03
C GLU A 97 11.01 -17.43 -17.50
N LYS A 98 10.23 -17.30 -18.58
CA LYS A 98 9.73 -16.03 -19.12
C LYS A 98 8.51 -15.47 -18.38
N ASP A 99 7.90 -16.23 -17.47
CA ASP A 99 6.77 -15.72 -16.66
C ASP A 99 7.26 -14.59 -15.76
N ASN A 100 6.67 -13.40 -15.93
CA ASN A 100 6.91 -12.26 -15.04
C ASN A 100 5.79 -12.17 -14.01
N PHE A 101 6.17 -12.23 -12.73
CA PHE A 101 5.24 -12.12 -11.62
C PHE A 101 5.34 -10.75 -10.96
N TYR A 102 4.21 -10.25 -10.46
CA TYR A 102 4.11 -8.96 -9.80
C TYR A 102 3.29 -9.08 -8.53
N LEU A 103 3.55 -8.19 -7.58
CA LEU A 103 2.70 -7.96 -6.42
C LEU A 103 1.84 -6.73 -6.67
N GLY A 104 0.52 -6.90 -6.58
CA GLY A 104 -0.42 -5.79 -6.40
C GLY A 104 -0.81 -5.69 -4.93
N VAL A 105 -1.07 -4.49 -4.44
CA VAL A 105 -1.53 -4.29 -3.05
C VAL A 105 -2.64 -3.26 -3.02
N LYS A 106 -3.66 -3.52 -2.20
CA LYS A 106 -4.80 -2.63 -2.02
C LYS A 106 -5.16 -2.50 -0.54
N LYS A 107 -5.46 -1.27 -0.12
CA LYS A 107 -6.04 -0.92 1.18
C LYS A 107 -6.69 0.46 1.07
N ASP A 108 -7.85 0.65 1.70
CA ASP A 108 -8.72 1.80 1.45
C ASP A 108 -8.14 3.16 1.87
N ASP A 109 -7.23 3.18 2.84
CA ASP A 109 -6.57 4.37 3.41
C ASP A 109 -5.22 4.70 2.75
N TYR A 110 -4.92 4.07 1.62
CA TYR A 110 -3.66 4.26 0.88
C TYR A 110 -3.91 4.56 -0.60
N HIS A 111 -2.99 5.31 -1.19
CA HIS A 111 -2.96 5.50 -2.63
C HIS A 111 -2.74 4.17 -3.36
N PRO A 112 -3.29 4.00 -4.59
CA PRO A 112 -3.04 2.82 -5.40
C PRO A 112 -1.54 2.63 -5.65
N ALA A 113 -0.99 1.56 -5.09
CA ALA A 113 0.41 1.19 -5.26
C ALA A 113 0.66 0.67 -6.68
N ASP A 114 1.85 0.97 -7.21
CA ASP A 114 2.29 0.39 -8.48
C ASP A 114 2.65 -1.09 -8.28
N TYR A 115 2.57 -1.86 -9.36
CA TYR A 115 2.88 -3.28 -9.33
C TYR A 115 4.38 -3.50 -9.07
N THR A 116 4.70 -4.32 -8.08
CA THR A 116 6.08 -4.63 -7.73
C THR A 116 6.53 -5.92 -8.41
N LEU A 117 7.49 -5.85 -9.33
CA LEU A 117 8.06 -7.04 -9.97
C LEU A 117 8.65 -7.99 -8.92
N VAL A 118 8.24 -9.26 -9.00
CA VAL A 118 8.78 -10.40 -8.25
C VAL A 118 9.83 -11.06 -9.12
N GLU A 119 11.06 -11.11 -8.61
CA GLU A 119 12.15 -11.77 -9.33
C GLU A 119 11.86 -13.28 -9.45
N ASN A 120 12.23 -13.86 -10.59
CA ASN A 120 12.03 -15.29 -10.84
C ASN A 120 13.06 -16.13 -10.07
N LYS A 121 12.91 -16.21 -8.74
CA LYS A 121 13.80 -16.87 -7.79
C LYS A 121 13.01 -17.78 -6.85
N LYS A 122 13.67 -18.83 -6.34
CA LYS A 122 13.09 -19.79 -5.40
C LYS A 122 12.58 -19.14 -4.11
N GLU A 123 13.26 -18.10 -3.64
CA GLU A 123 12.85 -17.32 -2.48
C GLU A 123 13.05 -15.83 -2.78
N VAL A 124 12.00 -15.06 -2.55
CA VAL A 124 11.97 -13.62 -2.77
C VAL A 124 11.56 -12.92 -1.48
N GLN A 125 12.40 -12.00 -1.03
CA GLN A 125 12.09 -11.06 0.03
C GLN A 125 12.17 -9.64 -0.55
N LYS A 126 11.02 -9.04 -0.78
CA LYS A 126 10.88 -7.68 -1.31
C LYS A 126 9.71 -6.97 -0.65
N ASN A 127 10.03 -6.03 0.22
CA ASN A 127 9.01 -5.23 0.90
C ASN A 127 8.27 -4.38 -0.12
N VAL A 128 6.97 -4.22 0.10
CA VAL A 128 6.12 -3.32 -0.68
C VAL A 128 5.77 -2.12 0.20
N TYR A 129 5.96 -0.92 -0.33
CA TYR A 129 5.66 0.32 0.37
C TYR A 129 4.35 0.90 -0.15
N MET A 130 3.42 1.16 0.76
CA MET A 130 2.15 1.82 0.46
C MET A 130 2.22 3.28 0.89
N VAL A 131 1.77 4.19 0.03
CA VAL A 131 1.76 5.63 0.36
C VAL A 131 0.40 5.97 0.98
N PRO A 132 0.34 6.34 2.27
CA PRO A 132 -0.93 6.61 2.94
C PRO A 132 -1.60 7.87 2.37
N TYR A 133 -2.93 7.95 2.47
CA TYR A 133 -3.61 9.21 2.26
C TYR A 133 -3.27 10.21 3.36
N ALA A 134 -3.21 11.49 3.02
CA ALA A 134 -3.17 12.59 3.98
C ALA A 134 -4.07 13.71 3.49
N ILE A 135 -4.51 14.57 4.41
CA ILE A 135 -5.37 15.71 4.08
C ILE A 135 -4.61 17.00 4.34
N LEU A 136 -4.55 17.88 3.34
CA LEU A 136 -4.10 19.26 3.52
C LEU A 136 -5.34 20.15 3.61
N LYS A 137 -5.57 20.71 4.80
CA LYS A 137 -6.57 21.76 5.01
C LYS A 137 -5.91 23.11 4.71
N LEU A 138 -6.17 23.63 3.51
CA LEU A 138 -5.66 24.90 3.02
C LEU A 138 -6.66 26.01 3.32
N HIS A 139 -6.27 26.98 4.14
CA HIS A 139 -7.06 28.18 4.40
C HIS A 139 -6.47 29.36 3.62
N LEU A 140 -7.26 29.95 2.72
CA LEU A 140 -6.88 31.10 1.91
C LEU A 140 -7.63 32.33 2.39
N LYS A 141 -6.89 33.41 2.69
CA LYS A 141 -7.48 34.64 3.18
C LYS A 141 -6.81 35.89 2.61
N ASN A 142 -7.61 36.81 2.07
CA ASN A 142 -7.18 38.16 1.68
C ASN A 142 -7.23 39.08 2.90
N GLU A 143 -6.09 39.34 3.52
CA GLU A 143 -5.99 40.11 4.76
C GLU A 143 -5.43 41.52 4.57
N TYR A 144 -4.63 41.77 3.53
CA TYR A 144 -3.90 43.04 3.41
C TYR A 144 -4.71 44.13 2.68
N LEU A 145 -4.88 45.29 3.33
CA LEU A 145 -5.49 46.50 2.75
C LEU A 145 -4.49 47.30 1.90
N PRO A 146 -4.94 48.04 0.86
CA PRO A 146 -6.32 48.12 0.37
C PRO A 146 -6.69 46.90 -0.45
N LYS A 147 -7.89 46.37 -0.21
CA LYS A 147 -8.46 45.26 -0.99
C LYS A 147 -9.16 45.83 -2.22
N LYS A 148 -8.92 45.27 -3.40
CA LYS A 148 -9.56 45.67 -4.65
C LYS A 148 -10.38 44.52 -5.25
N TYR A 149 -11.34 44.88 -6.10
CA TYR A 149 -12.22 43.92 -6.76
C TYR A 149 -11.45 42.94 -7.67
N ASN A 150 -10.31 43.36 -8.21
CA ASN A 150 -9.46 42.55 -9.10
C ASN A 150 -8.37 41.75 -8.34
N ASP A 151 -8.38 41.76 -7.00
CA ASP A 151 -7.46 40.92 -6.25
C ASP A 151 -7.90 39.46 -6.36
N GLU A 152 -6.95 38.56 -6.61
CA GLU A 152 -7.24 37.15 -6.84
C GLU A 152 -6.17 36.24 -6.27
N ILE A 153 -6.59 35.06 -5.85
CA ILE A 153 -5.70 33.96 -5.53
C ILE A 153 -6.09 32.74 -6.34
N GLY A 154 -5.15 32.28 -7.16
CA GLY A 154 -5.18 30.97 -7.76
C GLY A 154 -4.23 30.04 -7.01
N PHE A 155 -4.62 28.80 -6.83
CA PHE A 155 -3.70 27.76 -6.35
C PHE A 155 -3.81 26.53 -7.22
N SER A 156 -2.68 25.85 -7.37
CA SER A 156 -2.58 24.57 -8.02
C SER A 156 -1.77 23.62 -7.15
N GLY A 157 -2.39 22.53 -6.72
CA GLY A 157 -1.69 21.38 -6.16
C GLY A 157 -1.35 20.39 -7.27
N TYR A 158 -0.16 19.80 -7.21
CA TYR A 158 0.14 18.63 -8.03
C TYR A 158 -0.24 17.38 -7.23
N ASP A 159 -1.35 16.74 -7.61
CA ASP A 159 -1.51 15.31 -7.40
C ASP A 159 -0.83 14.62 -8.60
N MET A 160 0.22 13.84 -8.34
CA MET A 160 1.01 13.19 -9.39
C MET A 160 0.20 12.18 -10.21
N LYS A 161 -0.97 11.72 -9.73
CA LYS A 161 -1.78 10.69 -10.40
C LYS A 161 -3.14 11.22 -10.88
N TYR A 162 -3.69 12.26 -10.26
CA TYR A 162 -5.01 12.81 -10.62
C TYR A 162 -5.10 14.33 -10.57
N MET A 163 -4.90 14.98 -11.73
CA MET A 163 -5.23 16.38 -12.02
C MET A 163 -4.64 17.46 -11.10
N THR A 164 -4.15 18.52 -11.73
CA THR A 164 -3.92 19.79 -11.07
C THR A 164 -5.23 20.30 -10.46
N PHE A 165 -5.37 20.30 -9.13
CA PHE A 165 -6.53 20.96 -8.52
C PHE A 165 -6.32 22.46 -8.63
N VAL A 166 -7.03 23.10 -9.55
CA VAL A 166 -6.98 24.55 -9.74
C VAL A 166 -8.19 25.18 -9.05
N GLY A 167 -7.96 25.81 -7.91
CA GLY A 167 -8.93 26.70 -7.31
C GLY A 167 -8.55 28.15 -7.64
N ARG A 168 -9.54 28.99 -7.97
CA ARG A 168 -9.37 30.44 -8.10
C ARG A 168 -10.44 31.12 -7.25
N MET A 169 -10.01 32.12 -6.49
CA MET A 169 -10.90 33.01 -5.77
C MET A 169 -10.56 34.45 -6.15
N SER A 170 -11.61 35.26 -6.30
CA SER A 170 -11.50 36.67 -6.66
C SER A 170 -12.23 37.52 -5.61
N GLY A 171 -11.71 38.70 -5.35
CA GLY A 171 -12.40 39.78 -4.66
C GLY A 171 -11.98 40.04 -3.20
N VAL A 172 -12.78 40.92 -2.60
CA VAL A 172 -12.50 41.65 -1.35
C VAL A 172 -12.65 40.78 -0.08
N ASN A 173 -13.37 39.65 -0.20
CA ASN A 173 -13.78 38.78 0.91
C ASN A 173 -13.30 37.33 0.75
N ALA A 174 -12.17 37.11 0.07
CA ALA A 174 -11.61 35.76 -0.01
C ALA A 174 -11.23 35.28 1.39
N ASP A 175 -12.01 34.34 1.94
CA ASP A 175 -11.81 33.60 3.19
C ASP A 175 -12.46 32.23 2.97
N THR A 176 -11.66 31.23 2.64
CA THR A 176 -12.17 29.90 2.29
C THR A 176 -11.18 28.82 2.63
N ILE A 177 -11.74 27.67 3.00
CA ILE A 177 -11.01 26.46 3.34
C ILE A 177 -11.21 25.44 2.21
N PHE A 178 -10.09 24.90 1.73
CA PHE A 178 -10.03 23.77 0.82
C PHE A 178 -9.48 22.55 1.55
N TRP A 179 -10.04 21.39 1.26
CA TRP A 179 -9.57 20.11 1.78
C TRP A 179 -9.00 19.33 0.61
N LEU A 180 -7.67 19.17 0.61
CA LEU A 180 -6.94 18.58 -0.49
C LEU A 180 -6.45 17.19 -0.06
N LEU A 181 -6.81 16.15 -0.81
CA LEU A 181 -6.22 14.83 -0.64
C LEU A 181 -4.77 14.88 -1.15
N GLN A 182 -3.82 14.40 -0.36
CA GLN A 182 -2.39 14.45 -0.63
C GLN A 182 -1.75 13.09 -0.34
N TYR A 183 -0.48 12.95 -0.72
CA TYR A 183 0.32 11.82 -0.30
C TYR A 183 0.87 12.04 1.11
N GLY A 184 0.60 11.09 2.00
CA GLY A 184 1.09 11.11 3.36
C GLY A 184 2.54 10.69 3.50
N ASN A 185 3.12 11.07 4.63
CA ASN A 185 4.49 10.79 5.04
C ASN A 185 5.57 11.30 4.08
N GLN A 186 5.24 12.32 3.27
CA GLN A 186 6.19 12.96 2.37
C GLN A 186 5.91 14.45 2.17
N ILE A 187 6.87 15.12 1.52
CA ILE A 187 6.79 16.54 1.17
C ILE A 187 5.94 16.69 -0.09
N ASN A 188 4.85 17.44 0.02
CA ASN A 188 3.98 17.80 -1.09
C ASN A 188 4.28 19.23 -1.54
N LYS A 189 4.18 19.48 -2.85
CA LYS A 189 4.43 20.80 -3.46
C LYS A 189 3.11 21.49 -3.76
N LEU A 190 2.92 22.67 -3.17
CA LEU A 190 1.81 23.56 -3.45
C LEU A 190 2.32 24.77 -4.22
N ALA A 191 1.70 25.07 -5.36
CA ALA A 191 1.96 26.28 -6.12
C ALA A 191 0.76 27.22 -6.01
N PHE A 192 1.00 28.52 -5.87
CA PHE A 192 -0.08 29.51 -5.90
C PHE A 192 0.35 30.79 -6.59
N GLY A 193 -0.62 31.39 -7.28
CA GLY A 193 -0.53 32.69 -7.93
C GLY A 193 -1.41 33.68 -7.19
N ILE A 194 -0.83 34.74 -6.67
CA ILE A 194 -1.53 35.84 -6.03
C ILE A 194 -1.46 37.04 -6.98
N THR A 195 -2.62 37.52 -7.43
CA THR A 195 -2.72 38.75 -8.21
C THR A 195 -3.26 39.86 -7.32
N LYS A 196 -2.50 40.95 -7.19
CA LYS A 196 -2.88 42.14 -6.42
C LYS A 196 -2.43 43.38 -7.18
N ASN A 197 -3.34 44.35 -7.37
CA ASN A 197 -3.04 45.58 -8.13
C ASN A 197 -2.37 45.32 -9.51
N ASP A 198 -2.90 44.37 -10.28
CA ASP A 198 -2.37 43.98 -11.61
C ASP A 198 -0.95 43.39 -11.60
N SER A 199 -0.40 43.09 -10.41
CA SER A 199 0.85 42.37 -10.23
C SER A 199 0.57 40.95 -9.76
N THR A 200 1.14 39.95 -10.43
CA THR A 200 1.00 38.53 -10.05
C THR A 200 2.31 38.02 -9.45
N LEU A 201 2.24 37.55 -8.21
CA LEU A 201 3.29 36.79 -7.55
C LEU A 201 2.98 35.29 -7.67
N ARG A 202 3.95 34.50 -8.14
CA ARG A 202 3.87 33.03 -8.09
C ARG A 202 4.80 32.52 -7.00
N VAL A 203 4.29 31.66 -6.14
CA VAL A 203 5.04 31.08 -5.03
C VAL A 203 4.87 29.58 -5.02
N HIS A 204 5.93 28.89 -4.63
CA HIS A 204 5.92 27.46 -4.35
C HIS A 204 6.20 27.23 -2.86
N LYS A 205 5.48 26.30 -2.25
CA LYS A 205 5.67 25.86 -0.88
C LYS A 205 5.76 24.35 -0.83
N GLU A 206 6.65 23.89 0.04
CA GLU A 206 6.84 22.49 0.36
C GLU A 206 6.22 22.24 1.74
N ILE A 207 5.27 21.32 1.80
CA ILE A 207 4.50 21.04 3.01
C ILE A 207 4.58 19.53 3.26
N TYR A 208 5.16 19.15 4.40
CA TYR A 208 5.14 17.76 4.84
C TYR A 208 3.73 17.42 5.33
N CYS A 209 3.09 16.44 4.70
CA CYS A 209 1.79 15.95 5.13
C CYS A 209 1.97 14.61 5.84
N LYS A 210 1.63 14.53 7.12
CA LYS A 210 1.67 13.27 7.87
C LYS A 210 0.57 12.34 7.38
N GLY A 211 0.91 11.06 7.15
CA GLY A 211 -0.04 10.03 6.72
C GLY A 211 -1.16 9.81 7.73
N HIS A 212 -2.36 9.54 7.22
CA HIS A 212 -3.59 9.34 7.99
C HIS A 212 -3.96 10.52 8.89
N ASP A 213 -3.48 11.71 8.57
CA ASP A 213 -3.63 12.91 9.39
C ASP A 213 -4.03 14.13 8.53
N THR A 214 -4.45 15.20 9.21
CA THR A 214 -4.73 16.50 8.58
C THR A 214 -3.62 17.49 8.89
N THR A 215 -2.99 18.00 7.84
CA THR A 215 -2.04 19.11 7.92
C THR A 215 -2.75 20.41 7.64
N PHE A 216 -2.54 21.41 8.50
CA PHE A 216 -3.13 22.74 8.36
C PHE A 216 -2.10 23.68 7.72
N PHE A 217 -2.52 24.42 6.69
CA PHE A 217 -1.70 25.43 6.07
C PHE A 217 -2.54 26.67 5.77
N GLU A 218 -2.06 27.82 6.19
CA GLU A 218 -2.73 29.10 5.99
C GLU A 218 -1.91 29.98 5.06
N LEU A 219 -2.61 30.64 4.14
CA LEU A 219 -2.04 31.59 3.21
C LEU A 219 -2.79 32.90 3.30
N PHE A 220 -2.10 33.89 3.86
CA PHE A 220 -2.54 35.28 3.97
C PHE A 220 -1.88 36.12 2.88
N TYR A 221 -2.65 36.93 2.14
CA TYR A 221 -2.13 37.82 1.08
C TYR A 221 -2.92 39.13 0.92
#